data_AF-A0A402B877-F1
#
_entry.id   AF-A0A402B877-F1
#
_cell.length_a   1.000
_cell.length_b   1.000
_cell.length_c   1.000
_cell.angle_alpha   90.00
_cell.angle_beta   90.00
_cell.angle_gamma   90.00
#
_symmetry.space_group_name_H-M   'P 1'
#
loop_
_entity.id
_entity.type
_entity.pdbx_description
1 polymer ?
#
loop_
_entity_poly.entity_id
_entity_poly.type
_entity_poly.pdbx_seq_one_letter_code
_entity_poly.pdbx_strand_id
1 'polypeptide(L)'
;MEAQPTKSTLQQLRMRYPFDIPTLARQAGVGTATVYYALVQKPIYRQSAEKILIALSQHTGRPLSFEQVDIITWDDYLFLWIVRASRETNQNDTEAHLLDEYQFVYARDRHHAALLAGPWLSQKSHLTHHSFTPCPEGFLIGDIAIPGHLTKGAL
;
A
#
# COMPACT_ATOMS: atom_id res chain seq x y z
N MET A 1 -19.93 -19.33 8.97
CA MET A 1 -19.16 -18.20 8.43
C MET A 1 -19.47 -17.02 9.34
N GLU A 2 -18.68 -16.84 10.41
CA GLU A 2 -18.86 -15.70 11.31
C GLU A 2 -18.33 -14.46 10.61
N ALA A 3 -19.17 -13.45 10.44
CA ALA A 3 -18.75 -12.16 9.90
C ALA A 3 -17.73 -11.55 10.88
N GLN A 4 -16.48 -11.35 10.42
CA GLN A 4 -15.51 -10.61 11.21
C GLN A 4 -16.09 -9.23 11.56
N PRO A 5 -16.02 -8.80 12.84
CA PRO A 5 -16.54 -7.50 13.22
C PRO A 5 -15.84 -6.41 12.40
N THR A 6 -16.62 -5.60 11.69
CA THR A 6 -16.09 -4.51 10.87
C THR A 6 -15.32 -3.53 11.76
N LYS A 7 -14.03 -3.37 11.48
CA LYS A 7 -13.16 -2.43 12.21
C LYS A 7 -13.73 -1.01 12.12
N SER A 8 -13.66 -0.28 13.23
CA SER A 8 -14.11 1.12 13.27
C SER A 8 -13.03 2.04 12.72
N THR A 9 -13.37 2.90 11.77
CA THR A 9 -12.46 3.94 11.31
C THR A 9 -12.23 5.00 12.39
N LEU A 10 -11.14 5.75 12.30
CA LEU A 10 -10.90 6.91 13.18
C LEU A 10 -12.02 7.95 13.11
N GLN A 11 -12.63 8.14 11.94
CA GLN A 11 -13.78 9.04 11.79
C GLN A 11 -15.00 8.55 12.57
N GLN A 12 -15.30 7.25 12.51
CA GLN A 12 -16.39 6.65 13.29
C GLN A 12 -16.11 6.73 14.79
N LEU A 13 -14.88 6.49 15.22
CA LEU A 13 -14.48 6.69 16.61
C LEU A 13 -14.66 8.13 17.07
N ARG A 14 -14.29 9.11 16.24
CA ARG A 14 -14.46 10.54 16.55
C ARG A 14 -15.92 10.93 16.72
N MET A 15 -16.84 10.34 15.97
CA MET A 15 -18.28 10.56 16.13
C MET A 15 -18.80 10.03 17.46
N ARG A 16 -18.23 8.95 17.98
CA ARG A 16 -18.64 8.32 19.25
C ARG A 16 -17.93 8.91 20.47
N TYR A 17 -16.66 9.26 20.32
CA TYR A 17 -15.80 9.83 21.33
C TYR A 17 -15.15 11.09 20.74
N PRO A 18 -15.80 12.25 20.88
CA PRO A 18 -15.28 13.48 20.31
C PRO A 18 -13.85 13.74 20.77
N PHE A 19 -12.95 13.95 19.81
CA PHE A 19 -11.59 14.41 20.04
C PHE A 19 -11.21 15.47 19.00
N ASP A 20 -10.33 16.37 19.43
CA ASP A 20 -9.72 17.40 18.59
C ASP A 20 -8.40 16.88 17.99
N ILE A 21 -8.16 17.15 16.70
CA ILE A 21 -7.01 16.60 15.96
C ILE A 21 -5.68 17.12 16.53
N PRO A 22 -5.46 18.45 16.67
CA PRO A 22 -4.27 18.99 17.34
C PRO A 22 -4.02 18.42 18.74
N THR A 23 -5.07 18.27 19.54
CA THR A 23 -4.97 17.77 20.91
C THR A 23 -4.54 16.31 20.94
N LEU A 24 -5.19 15.46 20.13
CA LEU A 24 -4.80 14.05 20.01
C LEU A 24 -3.38 13.90 19.46
N ALA A 25 -2.99 14.70 18.47
CA ALA A 25 -1.64 14.69 17.92
C ALA A 25 -0.58 15.01 18.99
N ARG A 26 -0.85 16.01 19.82
CA ARG A 26 0.01 16.37 20.96
C ARG A 26 0.11 15.24 21.98
N GLN A 27 -1.01 14.62 22.36
CA GLN A 27 -1.04 13.49 23.30
C GLN A 27 -0.29 12.27 22.76
N ALA A 28 -0.43 11.97 21.47
CA ALA A 28 0.25 10.86 20.81
C ALA A 28 1.74 11.17 20.51
N GLY A 29 2.18 12.42 20.61
CA GLY A 29 3.54 12.81 20.23
C GLY A 29 3.80 12.61 18.73
N VAL A 30 2.83 12.96 17.89
CA VAL A 30 2.91 12.90 16.42
C VAL A 30 2.50 14.24 15.81
N GLY A 31 2.78 14.45 14.51
CA GLY A 31 2.33 15.65 13.81
C GLY A 31 0.81 15.67 13.60
N THR A 32 0.20 16.86 13.59
CA THR A 32 -1.23 17.03 13.31
C THR A 32 -1.61 16.47 11.94
N ALA A 33 -0.74 16.62 10.94
CA ALA A 33 -0.92 16.04 9.62
C ALA A 33 -1.04 14.51 9.66
N THR A 34 -0.29 13.83 10.54
CA THR A 34 -0.36 12.37 10.70
C THR A 34 -1.73 11.92 11.21
N VAL A 35 -2.28 12.60 12.22
CA VAL A 35 -3.64 12.31 12.71
C VAL A 35 -4.69 12.62 11.66
N TYR A 36 -4.53 13.73 10.93
CA TYR A 36 -5.41 14.07 9.82
C TYR A 36 -5.39 12.99 8.73
N TYR A 37 -4.22 12.55 8.30
CA TYR A 37 -4.06 11.47 7.31
C TYR A 37 -4.71 10.17 7.76
N ALA A 38 -4.50 9.76 9.01
CA ALA A 38 -5.15 8.59 9.56
C ALA A 38 -6.69 8.72 9.55
N LEU A 39 -7.22 9.93 9.83
CA LEU A 39 -8.65 10.20 9.81
C LEU A 39 -9.27 10.13 8.41
N VAL A 40 -8.54 10.56 7.38
CA VAL A 40 -8.97 10.48 5.97
C VAL A 40 -8.49 9.20 5.27
N GLN A 41 -8.15 8.15 6.04
CA GLN A 41 -7.76 6.85 5.49
C GLN A 41 -6.56 6.91 4.53
N LYS A 42 -5.62 7.82 4.80
CA LYS A 42 -4.31 7.85 4.13
C LYS A 42 -3.29 7.06 4.93
N PRO A 43 -2.37 6.33 4.26
CA PRO A 43 -1.37 5.52 4.92
C PRO A 43 -0.45 6.35 5.81
N ILE A 44 -0.20 5.86 7.02
CA ILE A 44 0.79 6.43 7.96
C ILE A 44 1.76 5.36 8.44
N TYR A 45 2.88 5.75 9.05
CA TYR A 45 3.80 4.79 9.64
C TYR A 45 3.14 4.04 10.80
N ARG A 46 3.34 2.72 10.86
CA ARG A 46 2.75 1.86 11.90
C ARG A 46 3.04 2.37 13.31
N GLN A 47 4.27 2.79 13.60
CA GLN A 47 4.64 3.36 14.90
C GLN A 47 3.82 4.61 15.25
N SER A 48 3.47 5.43 14.26
CA SER A 48 2.61 6.60 14.48
C SER A 48 1.16 6.19 14.73
N ALA A 49 0.66 5.17 14.02
CA ALA A 49 -0.66 4.62 14.25
C ALA A 49 -0.78 4.01 15.65
N GLU A 50 0.23 3.28 16.12
CA GLU A 50 0.29 2.73 17.48
C GLU A 50 0.23 3.84 18.55
N LYS A 51 0.99 4.92 18.38
CA LYS A 51 0.93 6.09 19.26
C LYS A 51 -0.46 6.74 19.29
N ILE A 52 -1.11 6.86 18.13
CA ILE A 52 -2.48 7.37 18.02
C ILE A 52 -3.46 6.46 18.78
N LEU A 53 -3.35 5.14 18.61
CA LEU A 53 -4.20 4.17 19.32
C LEU A 53 -4.01 4.21 20.82
N ILE A 54 -2.77 4.37 21.32
CA ILE A 54 -2.48 4.52 22.75
C ILE A 54 -3.13 5.79 23.30
N ALA A 55 -2.95 6.93 22.62
CA ALA A 55 -3.55 8.18 23.06
C ALA A 55 -5.09 8.14 23.03
N LEU A 56 -5.68 7.52 22.01
CA LEU A 56 -7.13 7.29 21.96
C LEU A 56 -7.62 6.32 23.03
N SER A 57 -6.82 5.31 23.37
CA SER A 57 -7.18 4.38 24.44
C SER A 57 -7.27 5.11 25.78
N GLN A 58 -6.33 6.02 26.05
CA GLN A 58 -6.35 6.89 27.22
C GLN A 58 -7.54 7.85 27.20
N HIS A 59 -7.81 8.49 26.04
CA HIS A 59 -8.92 9.43 25.89
C HIS A 59 -10.29 8.77 26.07
N THR A 60 -10.47 7.54 25.57
CA THR A 60 -11.74 6.82 25.62
C THR A 60 -11.92 5.94 26.86
N GLY A 61 -10.85 5.73 27.64
CA GLY A 61 -10.83 4.79 28.76
C GLY A 61 -10.98 3.32 28.34
N ARG A 62 -10.72 3.00 27.07
CA ARG A 62 -10.86 1.65 26.51
C ARG A 62 -9.59 1.24 25.78
N PRO A 63 -9.11 0.00 25.92
CA PRO A 63 -7.98 -0.47 25.12
C PRO A 63 -8.40 -0.56 23.64
N LEU A 64 -7.69 0.16 22.77
CA LEU A 64 -7.87 0.13 21.32
C LEU A 64 -6.65 -0.50 20.64
N SER A 65 -6.91 -1.37 19.65
CA SER A 65 -5.88 -2.03 18.85
C SER A 65 -6.22 -2.03 17.35
N PHE A 66 -5.27 -2.45 16.51
CA PHE A 66 -5.49 -2.64 15.06
C PHE A 66 -6.53 -3.72 14.71
N GLU A 67 -6.96 -4.54 15.68
CA GLU A 67 -8.04 -5.50 15.48
C GLU A 67 -9.41 -4.84 15.54
N GLN A 68 -9.52 -3.70 16.24
CA GLN A 68 -10.77 -2.99 16.49
C GLN A 68 -10.87 -1.70 15.67
N VAL A 69 -9.73 -1.09 15.38
CA VAL A 69 -9.64 0.21 14.71
C VAL A 69 -8.96 0.05 13.36
N ASP A 70 -9.61 0.58 12.34
CA ASP A 70 -9.07 0.63 10.99
C ASP A 70 -8.20 1.87 10.83
N ILE A 71 -6.90 1.66 10.73
CA ILE A 71 -5.90 2.67 10.40
C ILE A 71 -5.00 2.08 9.32
N ILE A 72 -5.02 2.67 8.14
CA ILE A 72 -4.17 2.24 7.04
C ILE A 72 -2.73 2.59 7.36
N THR A 73 -1.85 1.59 7.33
CA THR A 73 -0.42 1.78 7.52
C THR A 73 0.31 1.65 6.19
N TRP A 74 1.50 2.26 6.09
CA TRP A 74 2.40 2.04 4.94
C TRP A 74 2.80 0.57 4.77
N ASP A 75 2.72 -0.23 5.83
CA ASP A 75 2.99 -1.67 5.76
C ASP A 75 1.89 -2.43 4.99
N ASP A 76 0.66 -1.88 5.01
CA ASP A 76 -0.53 -2.43 4.36
C ASP A 76 -0.79 -1.81 2.99
N TYR A 77 -0.08 -0.73 2.64
CA TYR A 77 -0.25 0.02 1.40
C TYR A 77 0.68 -0.51 0.32
N LEU A 78 0.11 -1.11 -0.72
CA LEU A 78 0.85 -1.66 -1.85
C LEU A 78 0.62 -0.79 -3.07
N PHE A 79 1.69 -0.41 -3.76
CA PHE A 79 1.60 0.27 -5.05
C PHE A 79 1.62 -0.73 -6.17
N LEU A 80 0.99 -0.41 -7.30
CA LEU A 80 1.16 -1.15 -8.53
C LEU A 80 2.59 -0.96 -9.05
N TRP A 81 3.25 -2.06 -9.37
CA TRP A 81 4.54 -2.10 -10.04
C TRP A 81 4.40 -2.82 -11.37
N ILE A 82 4.92 -2.19 -12.41
CA ILE A 82 5.09 -2.80 -13.73
C ILE A 82 6.48 -3.38 -13.78
N VAL A 83 6.55 -4.71 -13.87
CA VAL A 83 7.78 -5.45 -14.08
C VAL A 83 7.90 -5.74 -15.56
N ARG A 84 8.94 -5.24 -16.19
CA ARG A 84 9.26 -5.52 -17.60
C ARG A 84 10.49 -6.42 -17.64
N ALA A 85 10.36 -7.55 -18.32
CA ALA A 85 11.47 -8.41 -18.68
C ALA A 85 11.69 -8.29 -20.20
N SER A 86 12.92 -8.04 -20.62
CA SER A 86 13.23 -7.79 -22.02
C SER A 86 14.53 -8.46 -22.48
N ARG A 87 14.63 -8.68 -23.79
CA ARG A 87 15.85 -9.10 -24.48
C ARG A 87 15.93 -8.43 -25.85
N GLU A 88 17.13 -8.03 -26.24
CA GLU A 88 17.44 -7.63 -27.63
C GLU A 88 17.46 -8.86 -28.53
N THR A 89 16.68 -8.86 -29.61
CA THR A 89 16.81 -9.88 -30.66
C THR A 89 17.95 -9.49 -31.60
N ASN A 90 18.85 -10.44 -31.87
CA ASN A 90 19.99 -10.38 -32.80
C ASN A 90 20.61 -8.99 -33.07
N GLN A 91 21.81 -8.77 -32.53
CA GLN A 91 22.65 -7.58 -32.78
C GLN A 91 23.05 -7.35 -34.24
N ASN A 92 22.77 -8.31 -35.14
CA ASN A 92 23.15 -8.27 -36.55
C ASN A 92 22.01 -7.85 -37.49
N ASP A 93 20.77 -7.71 -36.99
CA ASP A 93 19.68 -7.14 -37.78
C ASP A 93 19.73 -5.61 -37.69
N THR A 94 19.50 -4.95 -38.82
CA THR A 94 19.58 -3.49 -38.95
C THR A 94 18.49 -2.78 -38.12
N GLU A 95 17.51 -3.53 -37.62
CA GLU A 95 16.48 -3.10 -36.67
C GLU A 95 16.45 -4.07 -35.49
N ALA A 96 17.25 -3.81 -34.44
CA ALA A 96 17.17 -4.59 -33.21
C ALA A 96 15.74 -4.53 -32.63
N HIS A 97 15.00 -5.64 -32.68
CA HIS A 97 13.69 -5.72 -32.05
C HIS A 97 13.85 -6.05 -30.56
N LEU A 98 13.10 -5.36 -29.71
CA LEU A 98 13.02 -5.68 -28.29
C LEU A 98 11.87 -6.65 -28.07
N LEU A 99 12.18 -7.83 -27.55
CA LEU A 99 11.16 -8.73 -27.04
C LEU A 99 10.85 -8.34 -25.60
N ASP A 100 9.65 -7.82 -25.36
CA ASP A 100 9.18 -7.37 -24.06
C ASP A 100 8.06 -8.25 -23.52
N GLU A 101 8.18 -8.64 -22.25
CA GLU A 101 7.10 -9.22 -21.48
C GLU A 101 6.88 -8.43 -20.18
N TYR A 102 5.63 -8.40 -19.71
CA TYR A 102 5.22 -7.61 -18.56
C TYR A 102 4.51 -8.46 -17.51
N GLN A 103 4.78 -8.15 -16.24
CA GLN A 103 4.00 -8.63 -15.10
C GLN A 103 3.64 -7.47 -14.18
N PHE A 104 2.43 -7.50 -13.65
CA PHE A 104 1.94 -6.52 -12.68
C PHE A 104 1.92 -7.13 -11.29
N VAL A 105 2.52 -6.42 -10.32
CA VAL A 105 2.53 -6.84 -8.91
C VAL A 105 2.20 -5.66 -8.01
N TYR A 106 1.49 -5.90 -6.90
CA TYR A 106 1.29 -4.90 -5.87
C TYR A 106 2.34 -5.06 -4.78
N ALA A 107 3.19 -4.05 -4.61
CA ALA A 107 4.32 -4.10 -3.69
C ALA A 107 4.55 -2.76 -2.99
N ARG A 108 5.07 -2.84 -1.76
CA ARG A 108 5.40 -1.67 -0.93
C ARG A 108 6.63 -0.90 -1.44
N ASP A 109 7.56 -1.60 -2.09
CA ASP A 109 8.81 -1.05 -2.59
C ASP A 109 9.36 -1.92 -3.74
N ARG A 110 10.46 -1.47 -4.36
CA ARG A 110 11.11 -2.17 -5.49
C ARG A 110 11.62 -3.56 -5.10
N HIS A 111 12.13 -3.74 -3.88
CA HIS A 111 12.67 -5.02 -3.44
C HIS A 111 11.56 -6.06 -3.27
N HIS A 112 10.45 -5.65 -2.64
CA HIS A 112 9.25 -6.48 -2.54
C HIS A 112 8.68 -6.82 -3.92
N ALA A 113 8.66 -5.87 -4.87
CA ALA A 113 8.24 -6.15 -6.25
C ALA A 113 9.14 -7.21 -6.92
N ALA A 114 10.45 -7.14 -6.72
CA ALA A 114 11.39 -8.14 -7.24
C ALA A 114 11.19 -9.54 -6.63
N LEU A 115 10.92 -9.62 -5.32
CA LEU A 115 10.61 -10.89 -4.66
C LEU A 115 9.31 -11.51 -5.21
N LEU A 116 8.26 -10.71 -5.38
CA LEU A 116 6.97 -11.18 -5.92
C LEU A 116 7.07 -11.62 -7.38
N ALA A 117 7.88 -10.93 -8.19
CA ALA A 117 8.11 -11.26 -9.59
C ALA A 117 9.09 -12.43 -9.78
N GLY A 118 9.85 -12.80 -8.75
CA GLY A 118 10.90 -13.82 -8.83
C GLY A 118 10.48 -15.14 -9.49
N PRO A 119 9.36 -15.77 -9.10
CA PRO A 119 8.87 -16.99 -9.74
C PRO A 119 8.58 -16.83 -11.24
N TRP A 120 8.01 -15.70 -11.66
CA TRP A 120 7.73 -15.41 -13.06
C TRP A 120 9.01 -15.11 -13.84
N LEU A 121 9.91 -14.28 -13.29
CA LEU A 121 11.23 -14.01 -13.89
C LEU A 121 12.05 -15.28 -14.09
N SER A 122 11.93 -16.24 -13.16
CA SER A 122 12.59 -17.55 -13.27
C SER A 122 12.07 -18.36 -14.48
N GLN A 123 10.77 -18.25 -14.80
CA GLN A 123 10.17 -18.85 -16.00
C GLN A 123 10.56 -18.09 -17.29
N LYS A 124 11.01 -16.85 -17.16
CA LYS A 124 11.43 -15.96 -18.25
C LYS A 124 12.94 -15.74 -18.25
N SER A 125 13.72 -16.77 -17.91
CA SER A 125 15.19 -16.72 -17.82
C SER A 125 15.88 -16.28 -19.12
N HIS A 126 15.20 -16.44 -20.27
CA HIS A 126 15.68 -15.98 -21.56
C HIS A 126 15.57 -14.45 -21.77
N LEU A 127 14.85 -13.73 -20.91
CA LEU A 127 14.75 -12.27 -20.89
C LEU A 127 15.70 -11.74 -19.82
N THR A 128 16.83 -11.17 -20.24
CA THR A 128 17.96 -10.87 -19.36
C THR A 128 17.90 -9.49 -18.71
N HIS A 129 17.12 -8.56 -19.27
CA HIS A 129 17.00 -7.21 -18.74
C HIS A 129 15.69 -7.06 -17.99
N HIS A 130 15.76 -6.68 -16.70
CA HIS A 130 14.58 -6.50 -15.87
C HIS A 130 14.49 -5.05 -15.38
N SER A 131 13.32 -4.45 -15.51
CA SER A 131 13.02 -3.13 -14.95
C SER A 131 11.73 -3.16 -14.14
N PHE A 132 11.69 -2.31 -13.12
CA PHE A 132 10.61 -2.24 -12.13
C PHE A 132 10.18 -0.78 -12.02
N THR A 133 8.99 -0.47 -12.49
CA THR A 133 8.48 0.91 -12.54
C THR A 133 7.25 1.02 -11.65
N PRO A 134 7.24 1.90 -10.64
CA PRO A 134 6.05 2.14 -9.84
C PRO A 134 5.02 2.90 -10.67
N CYS A 135 3.75 2.51 -10.54
CA CYS A 135 2.62 3.15 -11.21
C CYS A 135 1.53 3.52 -10.18
N PRO A 136 1.80 4.52 -9.32
CA PRO A 136 0.91 4.85 -8.19
C PRO A 136 -0.46 5.41 -8.61
N GLU A 137 -0.56 5.93 -9.84
CA GLU A 137 -1.81 6.42 -10.42
C GLU A 137 -2.65 5.29 -11.07
N GLY A 138 -2.06 4.11 -11.27
CA GLY A 138 -2.69 3.03 -12.03
C GLY A 138 -2.78 3.36 -13.51
N PHE A 139 -3.55 2.57 -14.24
CA PHE A 139 -3.83 2.82 -15.66
C PHE A 139 -5.04 2.02 -16.16
N LEU A 140 -5.45 2.31 -17.39
CA LEU A 140 -6.51 1.63 -18.10
C LEU A 140 -5.91 0.70 -19.16
N ILE A 141 -6.36 -0.56 -19.21
CA ILE A 141 -6.15 -1.46 -20.36
C ILE A 141 -7.51 -1.72 -20.98
N GLY A 142 -7.80 -1.07 -22.12
CA GLY A 142 -9.14 -1.06 -22.68
C GLY A 142 -10.13 -0.52 -21.66
N ASP A 143 -11.13 -1.33 -21.32
CA ASP A 143 -12.16 -0.99 -20.33
C ASP A 143 -11.84 -1.44 -18.89
N ILE A 144 -10.66 -2.03 -18.67
CA ILE A 144 -10.25 -2.53 -17.35
C ILE A 144 -9.41 -1.47 -16.64
N ALA A 145 -9.91 -1.00 -15.50
CA ALA A 145 -9.16 -0.12 -14.61
C ALA A 145 -8.29 -0.92 -13.64
N ILE A 146 -6.98 -0.69 -13.68
CA ILE A 146 -6.03 -1.26 -12.73
C ILE A 146 -5.66 -0.17 -11.72
N PRO A 147 -6.06 -0.29 -10.44
CA PRO A 147 -5.78 0.73 -9.45
C PRO A 147 -4.27 0.85 -9.19
N GLY A 148 -3.77 2.06 -8.97
CA GLY A 148 -2.35 2.27 -8.70
C GLY A 148 -1.90 1.86 -7.29
N HIS A 149 -2.87 1.56 -6.41
CA HIS A 149 -2.62 1.17 -5.04
C HIS A 149 -3.74 0.28 -4.50
N LEU A 150 -3.38 -0.58 -3.55
CA LEU A 150 -4.31 -1.40 -2.77
C LEU A 150 -3.97 -1.29 -1.29
N THR A 151 -4.98 -1.41 -0.44
CA THR A 151 -4.82 -1.68 0.98
C THR A 151 -5.03 -3.17 1.24
N LYS A 152 -4.23 -3.75 2.13
CA LYS A 152 -4.30 -5.16 2.53
C LYS A 152 -5.67 -5.46 3.17
N GLY A 153 -6.64 -5.88 2.35
CA GLY A 153 -8.05 -6.05 2.71
C GLY A 153 -9.04 -5.79 1.56
N ALA A 154 -8.57 -5.21 0.44
CA ALA A 154 -9.35 -4.99 -0.78
C ALA A 154 -9.31 -6.14 -1.81
N LEU A 155 -8.70 -7.28 -1.44
CA LEU A 155 -8.61 -8.51 -2.25
C LEU A 155 -9.37 -9.65 -1.58
#